data_AF-A0AAW3TVQ7-F1
#
_entry.id   AF-A0AAW3TVQ7-F1
#
_cell.length_a   1.000
_cell.length_b   1.000
_cell.length_c   1.000
_cell.angle_alpha   90.00
_cell.angle_beta   90.00
_cell.angle_gamma   90.00
#
_symmetry.space_group_name_H-M   'P 1'
#
loop_
_entity.id
_entity.type
_entity.pdbx_description
1 polymer ?
#
loop_
_entity_poly.entity_id
_entity_poly.type
_entity_poly.pdbx_seq_one_letter_code
_entity_poly.pdbx_strand_id
1 'polypeptide(L)'
;MIDMQDARDKLADALWWMRGFAAAAEGRGTERDIAAKLSDVHAYLGDVQNGRLRRLGEETAIVLTFAEFERLVDAARVPDAREITSAKQTIEAVLAEYRREDEQARRSRNDQIPF
;
A
#
# COMPACT_ATOMS: atom_id res chain seq x y z
N MET A 1 -5.97 -0.20 -21.46
CA MET A 1 -6.53 0.07 -20.14
C MET A 1 -6.69 -1.28 -19.48
N ILE A 2 -5.78 -1.67 -18.57
CA ILE A 2 -5.89 -2.97 -17.90
C ILE A 2 -7.15 -2.88 -17.03
N ASP A 3 -8.09 -3.76 -17.31
CA ASP A 3 -9.38 -3.82 -16.61
C ASP A 3 -9.12 -4.05 -15.12
N MET A 4 -9.68 -3.22 -14.24
CA MET A 4 -9.52 -3.40 -12.79
C MET A 4 -10.01 -4.79 -12.34
N GLN A 5 -10.94 -5.36 -13.11
CA GLN A 5 -11.44 -6.70 -12.90
C GLN A 5 -10.35 -7.76 -13.19
N ASP A 6 -9.60 -7.59 -14.28
CA ASP A 6 -8.45 -8.46 -14.64
C ASP A 6 -7.31 -8.34 -13.62
N ALA A 7 -7.06 -7.15 -13.07
CA ALA A 7 -6.10 -6.96 -11.98
C ALA A 7 -6.53 -7.65 -10.68
N ARG A 8 -7.83 -7.59 -10.35
CA ARG A 8 -8.41 -8.25 -9.17
C ARG A 8 -8.38 -9.77 -9.30
N ASP A 9 -8.71 -10.29 -10.47
CA ASP A 9 -8.73 -11.73 -10.73
C ASP A 9 -7.31 -12.32 -10.69
N LYS A 10 -6.32 -11.62 -11.26
CA LYS A 10 -4.90 -11.98 -11.13
C LYS A 10 -4.41 -11.97 -9.67
N LEU A 11 -4.88 -11.01 -8.87
CA LEU A 11 -4.56 -10.97 -7.44
C LEU A 11 -5.21 -12.14 -6.68
N ALA A 12 -6.45 -12.48 -7.01
CA ALA A 12 -7.15 -13.61 -6.42
C ALA A 12 -6.49 -14.94 -6.77
N ASP A 13 -6.07 -15.12 -8.02
CA ASP A 13 -5.30 -16.30 -8.48
C ASP A 13 -3.96 -16.40 -7.76
N ALA A 14 -3.26 -15.28 -7.60
CA ALA A 14 -2.02 -15.24 -6.83
C ALA A 14 -2.26 -15.67 -5.38
N LEU A 15 -3.28 -15.11 -4.71
CA LEU A 15 -3.65 -15.48 -3.33
C LEU A 15 -4.07 -16.94 -3.20
N TRP A 16 -4.77 -17.49 -4.18
CA TRP A 16 -5.15 -18.91 -4.21
C TRP A 16 -3.93 -19.81 -4.34
N TRP A 17 -2.99 -19.48 -5.24
CA TRP A 17 -1.71 -20.16 -5.36
C TRP A 17 -0.89 -20.09 -4.07
N MET A 18 -0.84 -18.93 -3.41
CA MET A 18 -0.16 -18.77 -2.12
C MET A 18 -0.72 -19.71 -1.05
N ARG A 19 -2.05 -19.86 -1.02
CA ARG A 19 -2.74 -20.77 -0.09
C ARG A 19 -2.41 -22.24 -0.37
N GLY A 20 -2.29 -22.61 -1.64
CA GLY A 20 -1.85 -23.94 -2.08
C GLY A 20 -0.40 -24.26 -1.68
N PHE A 21 0.51 -23.31 -1.79
CA PHE A 21 1.90 -23.47 -1.35
C PHE A 21 2.03 -23.61 0.18
N ALA A 22 1.26 -22.85 0.94
CA ALA A 22 1.24 -22.97 2.40
C ALA A 22 0.73 -24.35 2.87
N ALA A 23 -0.17 -24.98 2.11
CA ALA A 23 -0.67 -26.32 2.38
C ALA A 23 0.30 -27.44 1.95
N ALA A 24 1.20 -27.17 0.99
CA ALA A 24 2.20 -28.12 0.49
C ALA A 24 3.49 -28.18 1.35
N ALA A 25 3.61 -27.32 2.37
CA ALA A 25 4.82 -27.04 3.15
C ALA A 25 5.36 -28.18 4.04
N GLU A 26 5.01 -29.44 3.79
CA GLU A 26 5.61 -30.61 4.46
C GLU A 26 6.92 -31.10 3.79
N GLY A 27 7.44 -30.42 2.74
CA GLY A 27 8.62 -30.91 2.03
C GLY A 27 9.58 -29.86 1.44
N ARG A 28 10.67 -29.57 2.18
CA ARG A 28 11.95 -28.95 1.74
C ARG A 28 12.05 -27.41 1.88
N GLY A 29 13.21 -26.97 2.38
CA GLY A 29 13.48 -25.60 2.87
C GLY A 29 13.32 -24.45 1.89
N THR A 30 13.27 -24.70 0.58
CA THR A 30 13.01 -23.67 -0.45
C THR A 30 11.56 -23.19 -0.43
N GLU A 31 10.61 -24.06 -0.07
CA GLU A 31 9.18 -23.71 0.05
C GLU A 31 8.91 -22.82 1.27
N ARG A 32 9.73 -22.98 2.32
CA ARG A 32 9.66 -22.15 3.54
C ARG A 32 10.10 -20.71 3.27
N ASP A 33 11.09 -20.52 2.41
CA ASP A 33 11.57 -19.19 1.97
C ASP A 33 10.52 -18.50 1.07
N ILE A 34 9.86 -19.24 0.18
CA ILE A 34 8.76 -18.71 -0.64
C ILE A 34 7.56 -18.33 0.23
N ALA A 35 7.14 -19.19 1.17
CA ALA A 35 6.04 -18.90 2.07
C ALA A 35 6.30 -17.66 2.94
N ALA A 36 7.53 -17.49 3.43
CA ALA A 36 7.93 -16.30 4.17
C ALA A 36 7.84 -15.04 3.29
N LYS A 37 8.43 -15.07 2.08
CA LYS A 37 8.38 -13.96 1.12
C LYS A 37 6.95 -13.59 0.73
N LEU A 38 6.07 -14.58 0.56
CA LEU A 38 4.66 -14.34 0.26
C LEU A 38 3.91 -13.73 1.44
N SER A 39 4.23 -14.15 2.66
CA SER A 39 3.70 -13.51 3.88
C SER A 39 4.15 -12.05 3.99
N ASP A 40 5.40 -11.76 3.67
CA ASP A 40 5.95 -10.41 3.67
C ASP A 40 5.26 -9.53 2.61
N VAL A 41 5.03 -10.06 1.40
CA VAL A 41 4.27 -9.38 0.35
C VAL A 41 2.83 -9.13 0.76
N HIS A 42 2.16 -10.12 1.38
CA HIS A 42 0.79 -9.96 1.87
C HIS A 42 0.70 -8.90 2.98
N ALA A 43 1.66 -8.90 3.92
CA ALA A 43 1.75 -7.87 4.95
C ALA A 43 1.94 -6.48 4.34
N TYR A 44 2.87 -6.35 3.39
CA TYR A 44 3.12 -5.12 2.66
C TYR A 44 1.87 -4.60 1.93
N LEU A 45 1.16 -5.46 1.18
CA LEU A 45 -0.08 -5.09 0.52
C LEU A 45 -1.18 -4.70 1.51
N GLY A 46 -1.24 -5.38 2.66
CA GLY A 46 -2.14 -5.01 3.75
C GLY A 46 -1.83 -3.62 4.33
N ASP A 47 -0.56 -3.27 4.49
CA ASP A 47 -0.16 -1.95 4.96
C ASP A 47 -0.47 -0.86 3.93
N VAL A 48 -0.30 -1.13 2.63
CA VAL A 48 -0.72 -0.25 1.54
C VAL A 48 -2.24 -0.04 1.55
N GLN A 49 -3.03 -1.12 1.59
CA GLN A 49 -4.50 -1.03 1.52
C GLN A 49 -5.09 -0.23 2.70
N ASN A 50 -4.50 -0.39 3.89
CA ASN A 50 -4.95 0.29 5.10
C ASN A 50 -4.36 1.70 5.27
N GLY A 51 -3.55 2.18 4.32
CA GLY A 51 -2.90 3.50 4.41
C GLY A 51 -1.86 3.59 5.53
N ARG A 52 -1.31 2.46 5.99
CA ARG A 52 -0.21 2.45 6.96
C ARG A 52 1.14 2.72 6.31
N LEU A 53 1.21 2.53 4.99
CA LEU A 53 2.33 2.90 4.15
C LEU A 53 1.82 3.94 3.15
N ARG A 54 2.26 5.19 3.31
CA ARG A 54 1.86 6.31 2.45
C ARG A 54 2.79 6.50 1.27
N ARG A 55 4.06 6.16 1.41
CA ARG A 55 5.07 6.29 0.35
C ARG A 55 5.15 5.02 -0.50
N LEU A 56 4.93 5.14 -1.81
CA LEU A 56 5.21 4.06 -2.75
C LEU A 56 6.42 4.42 -3.64
N GLY A 57 7.50 3.65 -3.52
CA GLY A 57 8.73 3.83 -4.30
C GLY A 57 9.59 5.02 -3.86
N GLU A 58 10.52 5.42 -4.73
CA GLU A 58 11.54 6.39 -4.35
C GLU A 58 11.02 7.81 -4.22
N GLU A 59 9.97 8.28 -4.91
CA GLU A 59 9.43 9.64 -4.66
C GLU A 59 8.12 10.03 -5.38
N THR A 60 7.40 9.12 -6.04
CA THR A 60 6.39 9.54 -7.06
C THR A 60 4.93 9.27 -6.75
N ALA A 61 4.60 8.47 -5.73
CA ALA A 61 3.22 8.12 -5.44
C ALA A 61 2.89 8.14 -3.95
N ILE A 62 1.79 8.82 -3.62
CA ILE A 62 1.17 8.82 -2.30
C ILE A 62 0.02 7.81 -2.33
N VAL A 63 0.04 6.87 -1.38
CA VAL A 63 -1.02 5.89 -1.21
C VAL A 63 -2.16 6.52 -0.43
N LEU A 64 -3.34 6.51 -1.05
CA LEU A 64 -4.60 6.87 -0.41
C LEU A 64 -5.39 5.59 -0.15
N THR A 65 -6.03 5.53 1.01
CA THR A 65 -7.11 4.56 1.24
C THR A 65 -8.29 4.91 0.35
N PHE A 66 -9.15 3.92 0.10
CA PHE A 66 -10.36 4.14 -0.68
C PHE A 66 -11.25 5.25 -0.08
N ALA A 67 -11.39 5.28 1.24
CA ALA A 67 -12.19 6.31 1.92
C ALA A 67 -11.61 7.72 1.76
N GLU A 68 -10.28 7.87 1.78
CA GLU A 68 -9.63 9.16 1.53
C GLU A 68 -9.81 9.59 0.09
N PHE A 69 -9.62 8.67 -0.87
CA PHE A 69 -9.85 8.93 -2.29
C PHE A 69 -11.28 9.38 -2.56
N GLU A 70 -12.29 8.67 -2.05
CA GLU A 70 -13.70 9.02 -2.22
C GLU A 70 -14.00 10.43 -1.70
N ARG A 71 -13.48 10.83 -0.53
CA ARG A 71 -13.67 12.21 -0.02
C ARG A 71 -13.10 13.28 -0.96
N LEU A 72 -11.97 13.02 -1.60
CA LEU A 72 -11.39 13.97 -2.57
C LEU A 72 -12.25 14.05 -3.83
N VAL A 73 -12.76 12.90 -4.30
CA VAL A 73 -13.64 12.82 -5.46
C VAL A 73 -14.99 13.50 -5.18
N ASP A 74 -15.58 13.28 -4.01
CA ASP A 74 -16.84 13.89 -3.60
C ASP A 74 -16.76 15.41 -3.57
N ALA A 75 -15.69 15.95 -2.97
CA ALA A 75 -15.44 17.39 -2.98
C ALA A 75 -15.21 17.97 -4.38
N ALA A 76 -14.65 17.18 -5.31
CA ALA A 76 -14.48 17.60 -6.71
C ALA A 76 -15.78 17.51 -7.51
N ARG A 77 -16.64 16.53 -7.20
CA ARG A 77 -17.90 16.28 -7.91
C ARG A 77 -19.00 17.24 -7.49
N VAL A 78 -19.14 17.49 -6.19
CA VAL A 78 -20.12 18.42 -5.62
C VAL A 78 -19.37 19.35 -4.65
N PRO A 79 -18.88 20.51 -5.12
CA PRO A 79 -18.06 21.40 -4.32
C PRO A 79 -18.91 22.18 -3.31
N ASP A 80 -19.33 21.50 -2.24
CA ASP A 80 -19.87 22.13 -1.03
C ASP A 80 -18.71 22.59 -0.12
N ALA A 81 -18.90 23.70 0.58
CA ALA A 81 -17.89 24.26 1.49
C ALA A 81 -17.50 23.27 2.61
N ARG A 82 -18.43 22.39 3.01
CA ARG A 82 -18.16 21.33 3.99
C ARG A 82 -17.27 20.24 3.40
N GLU A 83 -17.61 19.75 2.21
CA GLU A 83 -16.84 18.70 1.53
C GLU A 83 -15.43 19.19 1.16
N ILE A 84 -15.30 20.43 0.68
CA ILE A 84 -14.00 21.04 0.40
C ILE A 84 -13.14 21.12 1.67
N THR A 85 -13.73 21.50 2.80
CA THR A 85 -13.03 21.53 4.09
C THR A 85 -12.57 20.13 4.51
N SER A 86 -13.46 19.13 4.39
CA SER A 86 -13.17 17.73 4.70
C SER A 86 -12.05 17.16 3.82
N ALA A 87 -12.07 17.46 2.52
CA ALA A 87 -11.04 17.06 1.58
C ALA A 87 -9.68 17.72 1.91
N LYS A 88 -9.67 19.03 2.23
CA LYS A 88 -8.44 19.73 2.66
C LYS A 88 -7.84 19.11 3.91
N GLN A 89 -8.66 18.86 4.93
CA GLN A 89 -8.21 18.18 6.16
C GLN A 89 -7.64 16.79 5.88
N THR A 90 -8.27 16.06 4.96
CA THR A 90 -7.80 14.73 4.53
C THR A 90 -6.44 14.83 3.83
N ILE A 91 -6.27 15.78 2.89
CA ILE A 91 -4.98 16.03 2.22
C ILE A 91 -3.90 16.40 3.23
N GLU A 92 -4.19 17.31 4.17
CA GLU A 92 -3.23 17.74 5.18
C GLU A 92 -2.79 16.59 6.08
N ALA A 93 -3.73 15.73 6.51
CA ALA A 93 -3.43 14.55 7.32
C ALA A 93 -2.54 13.55 6.57
N VAL A 94 -2.89 13.22 5.33
CA VAL A 94 -2.10 12.30 4.48
C VAL A 94 -0.70 12.86 4.22
N LEU A 95 -0.59 14.15 3.89
CA LEU A 95 0.72 14.78 3.66
C LEU A 95 1.58 14.81 4.93
N ALA A 96 0.98 15.00 6.11
CA ALA A 96 1.71 14.95 7.37
C ALA A 96 2.25 13.55 7.68
N GLU A 97 1.49 12.49 7.36
CA GLU A 97 1.97 11.10 7.44
C GLU A 97 3.07 10.81 6.42
N TYR A 98 2.87 11.17 5.16
CA TYR A 98 3.86 11.02 4.10
C TYR A 98 5.19 11.70 4.45
N ARG A 99 5.16 12.94 4.95
CA ARG A 99 6.38 13.67 5.35
C ARG A 99 7.12 12.96 6.48
N ARG A 100 6.40 12.42 7.47
CA ARG A 100 7.01 11.64 8.56
C ARG A 100 7.69 10.38 8.03
N GLU A 101 7.03 9.66 7.12
CA GLU A 101 7.63 8.48 6.45
C GLU A 101 8.83 8.86 5.58
N ASP A 102 8.77 9.96 4.83
CA ASP A 102 9.87 10.42 3.98
C ASP A 102 11.09 10.83 4.82
N GLU A 103 10.88 11.55 5.93
CA GLU A 103 11.93 11.89 6.88
C GLU A 103 12.57 10.64 7.51
N GLN A 104 11.75 9.64 7.90
CA GLN A 104 12.24 8.38 8.44
C GLN A 104 13.07 7.62 7.39
N ALA A 105 12.58 7.51 6.16
CA ALA A 105 13.30 6.85 5.08
C ALA A 105 14.63 7.55 4.76
N ARG A 106 14.67 8.89 4.76
CA ARG A 106 15.91 9.68 4.58
C ARG A 106 16.89 9.48 5.73
N ARG A 107 16.43 9.39 6.98
CA ARG A 107 17.28 9.09 8.14
C ARG A 107 17.85 7.67 8.07
N SER A 108 17.03 6.69 7.73
CA SER A 108 17.47 5.30 7.53
C SER A 108 18.46 5.17 6.37
N ARG A 109 18.34 6.01 5.33
CA ARG A 109 19.33 6.09 4.23
C ARG A 109 20.64 6.75 4.66
N ASN A 110 20.60 7.73 5.56
CA ASN A 110 21.79 8.39 6.12
C ASN A 110 22.49 7.55 7.21
N ASP A 111 21.77 6.66 7.90
CA ASP A 111 22.35 5.71 8.88
C ASP A 111 22.85 4.40 8.23
N GLN A 112 22.68 4.24 6.91
CA GLN A 112 23.25 3.15 6.12
C GLN A 112 24.29 3.69 5.12
N ILE A 113 25.45 4.08 5.64
CA ILE A 113 26.71 3.82 4.93
C ILE A 113 27.44 2.78 5.79
N PRO A 114 27.38 1.51 5.38
CA PRO A 114 28.57 0.97 4.74
C PRO A 114 28.27 0.06 3.53
N PHE A 115 29.16 0.20 2.54
CA PHE A 115 29.35 -0.56 1.30
C PHE A 115 28.56 -0.06 0.08
#